data_AF-A0A519FYP8-F1
#
_entry.id   AF-A0A519FYP8-F1
#
_cell.length_a   1.000
_cell.length_b   1.000
_cell.length_c   1.000
_cell.angle_alpha   90.00
_cell.angle_beta   90.00
_cell.angle_gamma   90.00
#
_symmetry.space_group_name_H-M   'P 1'
#
loop_
_entity.id
_entity.type
_entity.pdbx_description
1 polymer ?
#
loop_
_entity_poly.entity_id
_entity_poly.type
_entity_poly.pdbx_seq_one_letter_code
_entity_poly.pdbx_strand_id
1 'polypeptide(L)'
;LQAETRRLQRDLDKTVVFVTHDIDEAFLLGDQVVILEKGARIAQVGTPDEIIENPASDFVAEFVGVDRGTRELRAKATPHGTVLVDAAGRTQGVLVPESAAGASTAAPAESHA
;
A
#
# COMPACT_ATOMS: atom_id res chain seq x y z
N LEU A 1 -6.97 9.43 -27.83
CA LEU A 1 -7.21 10.29 -26.65
C LEU A 1 -6.58 9.72 -25.36
N GLN A 2 -6.82 8.46 -24.97
CA GLN A 2 -6.19 7.87 -23.76
C GLN A 2 -4.67 7.65 -23.88
N ALA A 3 -4.15 7.38 -25.08
CA ALA A 3 -2.71 7.27 -25.34
C ALA A 3 -1.98 8.63 -25.21
N GLU A 4 -2.64 9.74 -25.57
CA GLU A 4 -2.10 11.10 -25.46
C GLU A 4 -1.90 11.51 -24.00
N THR A 5 -2.83 11.16 -23.08
CA THR A 5 -2.72 11.45 -21.64
C THR A 5 -1.61 10.63 -20.97
N ARG A 6 -1.46 9.35 -21.32
CA ARG A 6 -0.33 8.51 -20.83
C ARG A 6 1.01 8.96 -21.40
N ARG A 7 1.04 9.45 -22.64
CA ARG A 7 2.23 10.06 -23.25
C ARG A 7 2.58 11.37 -22.57
N LEU A 8 1.62 12.26 -22.29
CA LEU A 8 1.85 13.47 -21.50
C LEU A 8 2.34 13.14 -20.08
N GLN A 9 1.80 12.12 -19.40
CA GLN A 9 2.30 11.72 -18.08
C GLN A 9 3.72 11.12 -18.11
N ARG A 10 4.14 10.45 -19.20
CA ARG A 10 5.53 9.97 -19.39
C ARG A 10 6.49 11.04 -19.96
N ASP A 11 6.00 11.95 -20.79
CA ASP A 11 6.76 13.07 -21.36
C ASP A 11 6.92 14.22 -20.34
N LEU A 12 6.15 14.19 -19.24
CA LEU A 12 6.34 15.04 -18.06
C LEU A 12 7.34 14.38 -17.11
N ASP A 13 8.61 14.42 -17.49
CA ASP A 13 9.78 14.13 -16.65
C ASP A 13 9.88 15.20 -15.54
N LYS A 14 8.89 15.22 -14.65
CA LYS A 14 8.56 16.30 -13.73
C LYS A 14 8.22 15.71 -12.39
N THR A 15 8.81 16.26 -11.34
CA THR A 15 8.45 15.93 -9.97
C THR A 15 7.02 16.42 -9.69
N VAL A 16 6.14 15.49 -9.31
CA VAL A 16 4.74 15.76 -8.94
C VAL A 16 4.61 15.61 -7.43
N VAL A 17 3.97 16.60 -6.78
CA VAL A 17 3.65 16.55 -5.36
C VAL A 17 2.13 16.50 -5.23
N PHE A 18 1.62 15.46 -4.57
CA PHE A 18 0.21 15.30 -4.26
C PHE A 18 -0.02 15.52 -2.76
N VAL A 19 -1.07 16.26 -2.40
CA VAL A 19 -1.44 16.54 -1.02
C VAL A 19 -2.85 16.03 -0.81
N THR A 20 -3.01 15.08 0.09
CA THR A 20 -4.30 14.52 0.49
C THR A 20 -4.38 14.38 2.01
N HIS A 21 -5.60 14.19 2.49
CA HIS A 21 -5.90 13.85 3.87
C HIS A 21 -6.11 12.33 4.07
N ASP A 22 -6.14 11.56 2.97
CA ASP A 22 -6.33 10.12 2.98
C ASP A 22 -4.99 9.40 2.78
N ILE A 23 -4.66 8.50 3.70
CA ILE A 23 -3.44 7.70 3.65
C ILE A 23 -3.50 6.63 2.57
N ASP A 24 -4.66 6.06 2.30
CA ASP A 24 -4.82 5.02 1.29
C ASP A 24 -4.50 5.59 -0.09
N GLU A 25 -4.94 6.82 -0.36
CA GLU A 25 -4.59 7.54 -1.58
C GLU A 25 -3.09 7.86 -1.65
N ALA A 26 -2.49 8.31 -0.54
CA ALA A 26 -1.06 8.63 -0.49
C ALA A 26 -0.19 7.40 -0.75
N PHE A 27 -0.55 6.24 -0.20
CA PHE A 27 0.18 4.98 -0.37
C PHE A 27 -0.03 4.34 -1.74
N LEU A 28 -1.21 4.54 -2.35
CA LEU A 28 -1.49 4.01 -3.68
C LEU A 28 -0.76 4.79 -4.79
N LEU A 29 -0.61 6.11 -4.62
CA LEU A 29 -0.14 7.01 -5.67
C LEU A 29 1.32 7.47 -5.49
N GLY A 30 1.85 7.44 -4.27
CA GLY A 30 3.14 8.01 -3.93
C GLY A 30 4.27 6.98 -3.86
N ASP A 31 5.37 7.25 -4.56
CA ASP A 31 6.63 6.50 -4.39
C ASP A 31 7.30 6.86 -3.05
N GLN A 32 7.11 8.09 -2.58
CA GLN A 32 7.55 8.61 -1.29
C GLN A 32 6.43 9.40 -0.65
N VAL A 33 6.29 9.26 0.66
CA VAL A 33 5.24 9.89 1.45
C VAL A 33 5.86 10.73 2.56
N VAL A 34 5.32 11.93 2.75
CA VAL A 34 5.69 12.86 3.81
C VAL A 34 4.48 13.05 4.71
N ILE A 35 4.57 12.59 5.96
CA ILE A 35 3.52 12.79 6.96
C ILE A 35 3.83 14.07 7.73
N LEU A 36 2.84 14.95 7.82
CA LEU A 36 2.93 16.24 8.51
C LEU A 36 2.02 16.28 9.73
N GLU A 37 2.55 16.79 10.82
CA GLU A 37 1.83 17.13 12.05
C GLU A 37 1.32 18.58 12.04
N LYS A 38 0.53 18.92 13.07
CA LYS A 38 0.06 20.27 13.32
C LYS A 38 1.22 21.28 13.30
N GLY A 39 1.02 22.38 12.57
CA GLY A 39 2.06 23.38 12.37
C GLY A 39 3.03 23.05 11.24
N ALA A 40 2.68 22.12 10.34
CA ALA A 40 3.49 21.71 9.18
C ALA A 40 4.85 21.11 9.58
N ARG A 41 4.91 20.45 10.74
CA ARG A 41 6.10 19.75 11.20
C ARG A 41 6.17 18.38 10.54
N ILE A 42 7.32 18.03 9.95
CA ILE A 42 7.52 16.69 9.40
C ILE A 42 7.50 15.68 10.55
N ALA A 43 6.60 14.71 10.47
CA ALA A 43 6.49 13.61 11.40
C ALA A 43 7.34 12.42 10.92
N GLN A 44 7.22 12.06 9.64
CA GLN A 44 8.00 11.01 9.00
C GLN A 44 8.07 11.21 7.49
N VAL A 45 9.16 10.76 6.87
CA VAL A 45 9.33 10.64 5.42
C VAL A 45 9.83 9.25 5.12
N GLY A 46 9.26 8.58 4.12
CA GLY A 46 9.68 7.25 3.71
C GLY A 46 8.83 6.72 2.56
N THR A 47 9.12 5.50 2.14
CA THR A 47 8.21 4.75 1.26
C THR A 47 6.95 4.35 2.05
N PRO A 48 5.83 4.01 1.37
CA PRO A 48 4.66 3.46 2.04
C PRO A 48 5.00 2.26 2.96
N ASP A 49 5.84 1.34 2.48
CA ASP A 49 6.24 0.15 3.23
C ASP A 49 7.05 0.53 4.49
N GLU A 50 8.04 1.41 4.38
CA GLU A 50 8.85 1.87 5.53
C GLU A 50 7.99 2.51 6.61
N ILE A 51 6.99 3.30 6.21
CA ILE A 51 6.09 4.00 7.13
C ILE A 51 5.17 3.02 7.86
N ILE A 52 4.69 1.97 7.17
CA ILE A 52 3.81 0.95 7.75
C ILE A 52 4.61 0.03 8.68
N GLU A 53 5.77 -0.44 8.25
CA GLU A 53 6.60 -1.39 8.99
C GLU A 53 7.32 -0.76 10.17
N ASN A 54 7.74 0.50 10.04
CA ASN A 54 8.55 1.22 11.03
C ASN A 54 8.01 2.66 11.24
N PRO A 55 6.81 2.82 11.84
CA PRO A 55 6.29 4.14 12.16
C PRO A 55 7.19 4.85 13.17
N ALA A 56 7.54 6.11 12.88
CA ALA A 56 8.52 6.89 13.65
C ALA A 56 7.99 7.41 15.00
N SER A 57 6.67 7.38 15.22
CA SER A 57 6.03 7.78 16.47
C SER A 57 4.65 7.16 16.61
N ASP A 58 4.10 7.18 17.83
CA ASP A 58 2.72 6.74 18.11
C ASP A 58 1.70 7.53 17.29
N PHE A 59 1.95 8.82 17.05
CA PHE A 59 1.12 9.63 16.15
C PHE A 59 1.11 9.03 14.74
N VAL A 60 2.26 8.68 14.18
CA VAL A 60 2.32 8.10 12.83
C VAL A 60 1.64 6.73 12.80
N ALA A 61 1.89 5.88 13.81
CA ALA A 61 1.25 4.57 13.94
C ALA A 61 -0.28 4.65 14.01
N GLU A 62 -0.81 5.61 14.78
CA GLU A 62 -2.26 5.86 14.86
C GLU A 62 -2.79 6.41 13.53
N PHE A 63 -2.04 7.33 12.91
CA PHE A 63 -2.41 7.99 11.67
C PHE A 63 -2.56 6.97 10.55
N VAL A 64 -1.57 6.09 10.35
CA VAL A 64 -1.60 5.02 9.33
C VAL A 64 -2.58 3.87 9.66
N GLY A 65 -3.28 3.97 10.79
CA GLY A 65 -4.33 3.03 11.17
C GLY A 65 -3.80 1.67 11.64
N VAL A 66 -2.53 1.58 12.02
CA VAL A 66 -1.94 0.38 12.64
C VAL A 66 -2.62 0.13 14.00
N ASP A 67 -2.92 1.20 14.74
CA ASP A 67 -3.49 1.10 16.09
C ASP A 67 -5.04 1.08 16.12
N ARG A 68 -5.70 1.44 15.02
CA ARG A 68 -7.19 1.54 14.96
C ARG A 68 -7.90 0.20 14.70
N GLY A 69 -7.19 -0.92 14.64
CA GLY A 69 -7.75 -2.24 14.35
C GLY A 69 -8.28 -2.42 12.92
N THR A 70 -8.43 -1.34 12.14
CA THR A 70 -8.90 -1.37 10.75
C THR A 70 -7.97 -2.16 9.83
N ARG A 71 -6.67 -2.23 10.17
CA ARG A 71 -5.64 -2.99 9.44
C ARG A 71 -5.06 -4.16 10.24
N GLU A 72 -5.65 -4.50 11.39
CA GLU A 72 -5.20 -5.66 12.17
C GLU A 72 -5.63 -6.95 11.44
N LEU A 73 -4.64 -7.74 11.02
CA LEU A 73 -4.86 -9.05 10.41
C LEU A 73 -4.30 -10.13 11.33
N ARG A 74 -5.11 -11.17 11.57
CA ARG A 74 -4.70 -12.36 12.32
C ARG A 74 -4.72 -13.58 11.41
N ALA A 75 -3.73 -14.45 11.60
CA ALA A 75 -3.71 -15.74 10.93
C ALA A 75 -4.68 -16.71 11.63
N LYS A 76 -5.62 -17.29 10.85
CA LYS A 76 -6.54 -18.33 11.30
C LYS A 76 -6.29 -19.61 10.52
N ALA A 77 -5.97 -20.69 11.23
CA ALA A 77 -5.84 -22.02 10.62
C ALA A 77 -7.22 -22.57 10.24
N THR A 78 -7.34 -23.08 9.02
CA THR A 78 -8.53 -23.79 8.52
C THR A 78 -8.12 -25.13 7.90
N PRO A 79 -9.05 -26.06 7.68
CA PRO A 79 -8.76 -27.32 6.98
C PRO A 79 -8.15 -27.16 5.58
N HIS A 80 -8.30 -25.98 4.96
CA HIS A 80 -7.83 -25.68 3.60
C HIS A 80 -6.61 -24.75 3.56
N GLY A 81 -6.00 -24.45 4.72
CA GLY A 81 -4.84 -23.58 4.83
C GLY A 81 -5.04 -22.43 5.81
N THR A 82 -4.04 -21.55 5.88
CA THR A 82 -4.07 -20.37 6.75
C THR A 82 -4.75 -19.23 6.02
N VAL A 83 -5.74 -18.60 6.66
CA VAL A 83 -6.40 -17.40 6.13
C VAL A 83 -6.07 -16.19 7.00
N LEU A 84 -6.01 -15.01 6.41
CA LEU A 84 -5.94 -13.74 7.12
C LEU A 84 -7.36 -13.27 7.43
N VAL A 85 -7.63 -12.98 8.69
CA VAL A 85 -8.91 -12.42 9.15
C VAL A 85 -8.69 -11.04 9.76
N ASP A 86 -9.64 -10.14 9.54
CA ASP A 86 -9.62 -8.81 10.15
C ASP A 86 -10.09 -8.83 11.62
N ALA A 87 -10.05 -7.67 12.29
CA ALA A 87 -10.53 -7.50 13.66
C ALA A 87 -12.01 -7.87 13.86
N ALA A 88 -12.84 -7.83 12.82
CA ALA A 88 -14.24 -8.25 12.85
C ALA A 88 -14.42 -9.76 12.55
N GLY A 89 -13.33 -10.50 12.33
CA GLY A 89 -13.34 -11.93 12.03
C GLY A 89 -13.68 -12.27 10.58
N ARG A 90 -13.73 -11.28 9.68
CA ARG A 90 -14.00 -11.49 8.25
C ARG A 90 -12.73 -11.93 7.55
N THR A 91 -12.86 -12.89 6.63
CA THR A 91 -11.72 -13.40 5.86
C THR A 91 -11.32 -12.39 4.78
N GLN A 92 -10.05 -11.99 4.78
CA GLN A 92 -9.47 -11.02 3.84
C GLN A 92 -8.58 -11.68 2.78
N GLY A 93 -8.08 -12.89 3.03
CA GLY A 93 -7.28 -13.62 2.05
C GLY A 93 -6.74 -14.95 2.57
N VAL A 94 -6.09 -15.70 1.68
CA VAL A 94 -5.35 -16.92 2.03
C VAL A 94 -3.88 -16.56 2.14
N LEU A 95 -3.23 -16.95 3.23
CA LEU A 95 -1.79 -16.81 3.39
C LEU A 95 -1.10 -17.91 2.60
N VAL A 96 -0.43 -17.53 1.52
CA VAL A 96 0.37 -18.43 0.69
C VAL A 96 1.81 -18.37 1.20
N PRO A 97 2.47 -19.51 1.51
CA PRO A 97 3.86 -19.49 1.95
C PRO A 97 4.75 -18.91 0.85
N GLU A 98 5.79 -18.18 1.25
CA GLU A 98 6.71 -17.45 0.35
C GLU A 98 7.32 -18.36 -0.75
N SER A 99 7.52 -19.65 -0.44
CA SER A 99 7.96 -20.68 -1.41
C SER A 99 6.99 -20.93 -2.57
N ALA A 100 5.74 -20.48 -2.50
CA ALA A 100 4.74 -20.63 -3.56
C ALA A 100 4.40 -19.31 -4.27
N ALA A 101 4.93 -18.15 -3.79
CA ALA A 101 4.68 -16.84 -4.39
C ALA A 101 5.39 -16.63 -5.74
N GLY A 102 6.37 -17.48 -6.08
CA GLY A 102 7.12 -17.40 -7.34
C GLY A 102 6.39 -17.91 -8.59
N ALA A 103 5.16 -18.41 -8.49
CA ALA A 103 4.45 -19.03 -9.62
C ALA A 103 3.40 -18.14 -10.31
N SER A 104 3.28 -16.86 -9.94
CA SER A 104 2.30 -15.95 -10.55
C SER A 104 2.95 -14.73 -11.22
N THR A 105 3.87 -14.98 -12.15
CA THR A 105 4.20 -14.03 -13.22
C THR A 105 4.20 -14.74 -14.57
N ALA A 106 3.02 -14.78 -15.20
CA ALA A 106 2.90 -15.01 -16.63
C ALA A 106 1.59 -14.36 -17.10
N ALA A 107 1.64 -13.04 -17.34
CA ALA A 107 0.69 -12.42 -18.25
C ALA A 107 0.91 -13.06 -19.64
N PRO A 108 -0.14 -13.51 -20.35
CA PRO A 108 0.04 -14.00 -21.71
C PRO A 108 0.45 -12.81 -22.58
N ALA A 109 1.60 -12.96 -23.24
CA ALA A 109 2.00 -12.09 -24.34
C ALA A 109 1.04 -12.36 -25.50
N GLU A 110 0.03 -11.51 -25.67
CA GLU A 110 -0.74 -11.44 -26.90
C GLU A 110 0.10 -10.74 -27.97
N SER A 111 0.78 -11.59 -28.75
CA SER A 111 1.13 -11.34 -30.14
C SER A 111 -0.10 -10.86 -30.89
N HIS A 112 -0.05 -9.69 -31.53
CA HIS A 112 -0.75 -9.44 -32.79
C HIS A 112 0.09 -8.51 -33.67
N ALA A 113 0.27 -8.98 -34.89
CA ALA A 113 0.95 -8.34 -36.01
C ALA A 113 0.08 -7.23 -36.63
#